data_AF-A0A2N7QS70-F1
#
_entry.id   AF-A0A2N7QS70-F1
#
_cell.length_a   1.000
_cell.length_b   1.000
_cell.length_c   1.000
_cell.angle_alpha   90.00
_cell.angle_beta   90.00
_cell.angle_gamma   90.00
#
_symmetry.space_group_name_H-M   'P 1'
#
loop_
_entity.id
_entity.type
_entity.pdbx_description
1 polymer ?
#
loop_
_entity_poly.entity_id
_entity_poly.type
_entity_poly.pdbx_seq_one_letter_code
_entity_poly.pdbx_strand_id
1 'polypeptide(L)'
;MYLTFSRVLFYTSLLGLILFAGCAADPQWHDGDRGNGRGETQTLSCASDNNAYRHCDVDGRLLKARLRERRSVSKCEYGSSWGWARHGIWVDKGCRADFDVLVD
;
A
#
# COMPACT_ATOMS: atom_id res chain seq x y z
N MET A 1 22.35 51.71 -24.50
CA MET A 1 21.67 50.87 -23.49
C MET A 1 20.82 49.78 -24.17
N TYR A 2 21.42 48.99 -25.08
CA TYR A 2 20.78 47.82 -25.73
C TYR A 2 21.75 46.61 -25.86
N LEU A 3 23.04 46.81 -25.52
CA LEU A 3 24.10 45.80 -25.62
C LEU A 3 24.19 44.89 -24.39
N THR A 4 23.50 45.22 -23.29
CA THR A 4 23.36 44.37 -22.10
C THR A 4 22.23 43.34 -22.22
N PHE A 5 21.14 43.65 -22.92
CA PHE A 5 20.00 42.74 -23.08
C PHE A 5 20.31 41.52 -23.98
N SER A 6 21.06 41.72 -25.06
CA SER A 6 21.39 40.63 -25.99
C SER A 6 22.28 39.55 -25.35
N ARG A 7 23.26 39.94 -24.52
CA ARG A 7 24.16 39.00 -23.85
C ARG A 7 23.49 38.16 -22.77
N VAL A 8 22.42 38.67 -22.14
CA VAL A 8 21.65 37.93 -21.12
C VAL A 8 20.81 36.82 -21.78
N LEU A 9 20.24 37.07 -22.96
CA LEU A 9 19.47 36.06 -23.70
C LEU A 9 20.33 34.89 -24.23
N PHE A 10 21.61 35.13 -24.54
CA PHE A 10 22.55 34.06 -24.91
C PHE A 10 23.12 33.32 -23.69
N TYR A 11 23.25 33.97 -22.53
CA TYR A 11 23.72 33.32 -21.30
C TYR A 11 22.65 32.41 -20.67
N THR A 12 21.37 32.76 -20.80
CA THR A 12 20.25 31.92 -20.32
C THR A 12 20.01 30.68 -21.19
N SER A 13 20.50 30.65 -22.43
CA SER A 13 20.40 29.48 -23.33
C SER A 13 21.55 28.47 -23.13
N LEU A 14 22.73 28.90 -22.69
CA LEU A 14 23.85 27.99 -22.38
C LEU A 14 23.84 27.47 -20.92
N LEU A 15 23.25 28.20 -19.98
CA LEU A 15 23.03 27.71 -18.60
C LEU A 15 21.66 27.02 -18.40
N GLY A 16 20.81 26.99 -19.42
CA GLY A 16 19.51 26.30 -19.44
C GLY A 16 19.58 24.78 -19.60
N LEU A 17 20.75 24.16 -19.43
CA LEU A 17 20.98 22.71 -19.54
C LEU A 17 21.16 21.99 -18.19
N ILE A 18 21.05 22.67 -17.05
CA ILE A 18 21.28 22.04 -15.73
C ILE A 18 20.15 22.37 -14.71
N LEU A 19 18.92 22.55 -15.20
CA LEU A 19 17.71 22.58 -14.37
C LEU A 19 16.69 21.50 -14.75
N PHE A 20 17.14 20.42 -15.38
CA PHE A 20 16.64 19.10 -15.02
C PHE A 20 17.36 18.67 -13.74
N ALA A 21 17.10 19.37 -12.63
CA ALA A 21 17.18 18.71 -11.34
C ALA A 21 16.09 17.64 -11.43
N GLY A 22 16.52 16.44 -11.81
CA GLY A 22 15.66 15.31 -12.06
C GLY A 22 14.69 15.17 -10.89
N CYS A 23 13.48 14.75 -11.23
CA CYS A 23 12.67 13.99 -10.30
C CYS A 23 13.61 13.09 -9.49
N ALA A 24 13.78 13.38 -8.19
CA ALA A 24 14.18 12.34 -7.28
C ALA A 24 13.07 11.31 -7.40
N ALA A 25 13.29 10.30 -8.24
CA ALA A 25 12.53 9.08 -8.18
C ALA A 25 12.86 8.52 -6.81
N ASP A 26 12.04 8.82 -5.80
CA ASP A 26 12.06 8.09 -4.53
C ASP A 26 11.88 6.61 -4.88
N PRO A 27 12.89 5.75 -4.67
CA PRO A 27 12.66 4.32 -4.72
C PRO A 27 11.96 3.95 -3.42
N GLN A 28 10.64 4.08 -3.36
CA GLN A 28 9.85 3.56 -2.24
C GLN A 28 9.65 2.04 -2.38
N TRP A 29 10.73 1.26 -2.51
CA TRP A 29 10.66 -0.17 -2.26
C TRP A 29 10.93 -0.39 -0.77
N HIS A 30 9.86 -0.40 0.01
CA HIS A 30 9.88 -0.94 1.36
C HIS A 30 10.36 -2.40 1.24
N ASP A 31 11.57 -2.66 1.71
CA ASP A 31 12.03 -4.01 2.00
C ASP A 31 11.10 -4.61 3.06
N GLY A 32 10.27 -5.57 2.65
CA GLY A 32 9.55 -6.43 3.57
C GLY A 32 10.56 -7.19 4.42
N ASP A 33 10.51 -6.97 5.72
CA ASP A 33 11.41 -7.59 6.68
C ASP A 33 11.45 -9.12 6.53
N ARG A 34 12.67 -9.62 6.38
CA ARG A 34 13.01 -11.03 6.14
C ARG A 34 12.57 -11.89 7.34
N GLY A 35 11.70 -12.85 7.05
CA GLY A 35 11.13 -13.80 8.00
C GLY A 35 12.15 -14.67 8.74
N ASN A 36 12.00 -14.70 10.06
CA ASN A 36 12.67 -15.63 10.98
C ASN A 36 11.78 -16.86 11.21
N GLY A 37 11.92 -17.89 10.39
CA GLY A 37 11.87 -19.31 10.77
C GLY A 37 10.65 -19.95 11.46
N ARG A 38 9.53 -19.27 11.74
CA ARG A 38 8.31 -19.90 12.31
C ARG A 38 7.03 -19.13 11.93
N GLY A 39 6.50 -19.38 10.74
CA GLY A 39 5.29 -18.76 10.21
C GLY A 39 5.43 -17.26 9.96
N GLU A 40 5.15 -16.83 8.73
CA GLU A 40 5.24 -15.41 8.39
C GLU A 40 4.01 -14.68 8.92
N THR A 41 4.22 -13.71 9.84
CA THR A 41 3.15 -12.79 10.21
C THR A 41 3.16 -11.65 9.21
N GLN A 42 2.14 -11.60 8.36
CA GLN A 42 1.93 -10.57 7.36
C GLN A 42 0.68 -9.75 7.71
N THR A 43 0.66 -8.50 7.26
CA THR A 43 -0.53 -7.66 7.34
C THR A 43 -1.25 -7.68 6.00
N LEU A 44 -2.51 -8.15 6.02
CA LEU A 44 -3.37 -8.22 4.85
C LEU A 44 -4.45 -7.15 4.94
N SER A 45 -4.57 -6.29 3.93
CA SER A 45 -5.67 -5.32 3.84
C SER A 45 -6.80 -5.88 3.01
N CYS A 46 -8.02 -5.93 3.56
CA CYS A 46 -9.19 -6.43 2.85
C CYS A 46 -10.40 -5.51 3.04
N ALA A 47 -11.10 -5.22 1.95
CA ALA A 47 -12.17 -4.24 1.90
C ALA A 47 -13.42 -4.77 1.20
N SER A 48 -14.57 -4.65 1.88
CA SER A 48 -15.90 -4.79 1.29
C SER A 48 -16.34 -3.43 0.73
N ASP A 49 -16.30 -3.31 -0.59
CA ASP A 49 -16.82 -2.15 -1.32
C ASP A 49 -18.27 -2.39 -1.71
N ASN A 50 -19.09 -1.33 -1.67
CA ASN A 50 -20.52 -1.38 -1.99
C ASN A 50 -21.33 -2.44 -1.20
N ASN A 51 -20.89 -2.78 0.01
CA ASN A 51 -21.45 -3.85 0.84
C ASN A 51 -21.44 -5.24 0.17
N ALA A 52 -20.55 -5.46 -0.79
CA ALA A 52 -20.39 -6.75 -1.44
C ALA A 52 -19.45 -7.65 -0.64
N TYR A 53 -19.75 -8.95 -0.66
CA TYR A 53 -18.83 -9.97 -0.16
C TYR A 53 -17.53 -9.95 -0.97
N ARG A 54 -16.39 -9.93 -0.27
CA ARG A 54 -15.06 -9.96 -0.88
C ARG A 54 -14.20 -10.98 -0.14
N HIS A 55 -13.41 -11.72 -0.91
CA HIS A 55 -12.42 -12.67 -0.42
C HIS A 55 -11.04 -12.16 -0.82
N CYS A 56 -10.13 -12.13 0.15
CA CYS A 56 -8.72 -11.78 -0.03
C CYS A 56 -7.91 -13.04 0.25
N ASP A 57 -7.41 -13.64 -0.82
CA ASP A 57 -6.56 -14.82 -0.78
C ASP A 57 -5.18 -14.48 -0.21
N VAL A 58 -4.54 -15.49 0.39
CA VAL A 58 -3.16 -15.41 0.85
C VAL A 58 -2.33 -16.49 0.16
N ASP A 59 -1.07 -16.18 -0.11
CA ASP A 59 -0.12 -17.16 -0.63
C ASP A 59 0.35 -18.06 0.53
N GLY A 60 -0.31 -19.21 0.70
CA GLY A 60 0.00 -20.21 1.72
C GLY A 60 -1.22 -20.64 2.53
N ARG A 61 -1.02 -21.27 3.70
CA ARG A 61 -2.11 -21.63 4.61
C ARG A 61 -2.16 -20.68 5.79
N LEU A 62 -3.31 -20.01 5.92
CA LEU A 62 -3.63 -19.27 7.13
C LEU A 62 -3.70 -20.19 8.36
N LEU A 63 -2.82 -19.95 9.31
CA LEU A 63 -2.81 -20.58 10.63
C LEU A 63 -3.63 -19.77 11.64
N LYS A 64 -3.66 -18.44 11.47
CA LYS A 64 -4.32 -17.51 12.38
C LYS A 64 -4.59 -16.20 11.68
N ALA A 65 -5.74 -15.57 11.95
CA ALA A 65 -6.01 -14.19 11.58
C ALA A 65 -6.55 -13.39 12.75
N ARG A 66 -6.20 -12.10 12.81
CA ARG A 66 -6.70 -11.14 13.79
C ARG A 66 -6.98 -9.81 13.12
N LEU A 67 -8.03 -9.13 13.56
CA LEU A 67 -8.31 -7.75 13.16
C LEU A 67 -7.24 -6.84 13.78
N ARG A 68 -6.46 -6.15 12.96
CA ARG A 68 -5.44 -5.18 13.40
C ARG A 68 -6.04 -3.79 13.51
N GLU A 69 -6.55 -3.27 12.39
CA GLU A 69 -7.08 -1.92 12.31
C GLU A 69 -8.35 -1.88 11.46
N ARG A 70 -9.42 -1.29 11.98
CA ARG A 70 -10.64 -1.06 11.21
C ARG A 70 -10.52 0.23 10.40
N ARG A 71 -10.72 0.12 9.09
CA ARG A 71 -10.62 1.21 8.10
C ARG A 71 -12.00 1.68 7.60
N SER A 72 -13.08 0.98 7.93
CA SER A 72 -14.48 1.36 7.62
C SER A 72 -15.21 2.01 8.80
N VAL A 73 -16.22 2.83 8.52
CA VAL A 73 -17.22 3.26 9.53
C VAL A 73 -18.08 2.07 9.96
N SER A 74 -18.45 1.20 9.02
CA SER A 74 -19.15 -0.07 9.30
C SER A 74 -18.35 -0.94 10.27
N LYS A 75 -19.06 -1.66 11.15
CA LYS A 75 -18.45 -2.55 12.13
C LYS A 75 -17.86 -3.79 11.46
N CYS A 76 -16.69 -4.21 11.95
CA CYS A 76 -16.04 -5.44 11.57
C CYS A 76 -16.17 -6.45 12.71
N GLU A 77 -17.23 -7.25 12.67
CA GLU A 77 -17.57 -8.27 13.66
C GLU A 77 -17.30 -9.66 13.10
N TYR A 78 -16.49 -10.44 13.82
CA TYR A 78 -16.10 -11.79 13.41
C TYR A 78 -17.34 -12.69 13.28
N GLY A 79 -17.45 -13.39 12.14
CA GLY A 79 -18.58 -14.25 11.79
C GLY A 79 -19.81 -13.51 11.23
N SER A 80 -19.85 -12.18 11.28
CA SER A 80 -20.98 -11.38 10.77
C SER A 80 -20.60 -10.55 9.54
N SER A 81 -19.50 -9.79 9.62
CA SER A 81 -19.03 -8.92 8.54
C SER A 81 -17.57 -9.18 8.14
N TRP A 82 -16.88 -10.07 8.84
CA TRP A 82 -15.62 -10.65 8.37
C TRP A 82 -15.37 -12.01 9.00
N GLY A 83 -14.45 -12.78 8.40
CA GLY A 83 -13.95 -14.03 8.94
C GLY A 83 -12.75 -14.50 8.15
N TRP A 84 -12.20 -15.66 8.50
CA TRP A 84 -11.06 -16.23 7.79
C TRP A 84 -11.22 -17.73 7.62
N ALA A 85 -10.65 -18.24 6.54
CA ALA A 85 -10.55 -19.64 6.20
C ALA A 85 -9.07 -19.98 5.93
N ARG A 86 -8.79 -21.26 5.66
CA ARG A 86 -7.40 -21.72 5.40
C ARG A 86 -6.74 -21.02 4.20
N HIS A 87 -7.53 -20.50 3.27
CA HIS A 87 -7.10 -19.93 2.00
C HIS A 87 -7.20 -18.40 1.94
N GLY A 88 -7.76 -17.74 2.97
CA GLY A 88 -7.89 -16.29 2.93
C GLY A 88 -8.80 -15.70 4.01
N ILE A 89 -8.98 -14.39 3.92
CA ILE A 89 -9.93 -13.63 4.73
C ILE A 89 -11.10 -13.23 3.86
N TRP A 90 -12.32 -13.29 4.40
CA TRP A 90 -13.47 -12.68 3.76
C TRP A 90 -14.00 -11.50 4.58
N VAL A 91 -14.55 -10.52 3.88
CA VAL A 91 -15.20 -9.34 4.43
C VAL A 91 -16.51 -9.09 3.69
N ASP A 92 -17.50 -8.56 4.40
CA ASP A 92 -18.85 -8.32 3.89
C ASP A 92 -19.48 -7.12 4.60
N LYS A 93 -20.66 -6.67 4.14
CA LYS A 93 -21.47 -5.60 4.78
C LYS A 93 -20.70 -4.29 4.99
N GLY A 94 -19.76 -3.99 4.09
CA GLY A 94 -18.98 -2.77 4.11
C GLY A 94 -17.86 -2.75 5.15
N CYS A 95 -17.51 -3.89 5.76
CA CYS A 95 -16.33 -4.00 6.60
C CYS A 95 -15.05 -3.82 5.76
N ARG A 96 -14.18 -2.90 6.19
CA ARG A 96 -12.85 -2.67 5.62
C ARG A 96 -11.86 -2.60 6.76
N ALA A 97 -10.81 -3.41 6.69
CA ALA A 97 -9.83 -3.51 7.76
C ALA A 97 -8.51 -4.11 7.31
N ASP A 98 -7.49 -3.85 8.11
CA ASP A 98 -6.20 -4.51 8.05
C ASP A 98 -6.18 -5.65 9.07
N PHE A 99 -5.59 -6.77 8.68
CA PHE A 99 -5.57 -8.00 9.44
C PHE A 99 -4.15 -8.51 9.62
N ASP A 100 -3.80 -8.90 10.84
CA ASP A 100 -2.56 -9.64 11.09
C ASP A 100 -2.84 -11.13 10.87
N VAL A 101 -2.12 -11.71 9.91
CA VAL A 101 -2.28 -13.10 9.52
C VAL A 101 -0.97 -13.85 9.66
N LEU A 102 -1.05 -15.04 10.24
CA LEU A 102 0.07 -15.97 10.33
C LEU A 102 -0.10 -17.02 9.23
N VAL A 103 0.88 -17.11 8.34
CA VAL A 103 0.91 -18.07 7.23
C VAL A 103 2.07 -19.06 7.41
N ASP A 104 1.88 -20.30 6.98
CA ASP A 104 2.86 -21.40 7.13
C ASP A 104 3.93 -21.46 6.03
#